data_AF-A0A2J8XJ19-F1
#
_entry.id   AF-A0A2J8XJ19-F1
#
_cell.length_a   1.000
_cell.length_b   1.000
_cell.length_c   1.000
_cell.angle_alpha   90.00
_cell.angle_beta   90.00
_cell.angle_gamma   90.00
#
_symmetry.space_group_name_H-M   'P 1'
#
loop_
_entity.id
_entity.type
_entity.pdbx_description
1 polymer ?
#
loop_
_entity_poly.entity_id
_entity_poly.type
_entity_poly.pdbx_seq_one_letter_code
_entity_poly.pdbx_strand_id
1 'polypeptide(L)'
;MISDVDANPIWWGKQALKESQFTLSKCIDAVMVLGNSHLFMNRSNKLAVIASHIQESRFLYPGKNGRLGDFFGDPGNPPEFNPSGSKDGKYELLTSANEVIVEEIKDLMTKSDIKGQHTETLLAGSLAKALCYIHRMNKEIKDNQEMKSRILVIKAAEDSALQYMNFMNVIFAAQKQ
;
A
#
# COMPACT_ATOMS: atom_id res chain seq x y z
N MET A 1 3.75 -5.31 -7.96
CA MET A 1 4.47 -5.13 -6.68
C MET A 1 3.50 -4.70 -5.60
N ILE A 2 3.67 -5.18 -4.37
CA ILE A 2 2.97 -4.66 -3.19
C ILE A 2 4.02 -4.08 -2.25
N SER A 3 3.82 -2.84 -1.82
CA SER A 3 4.68 -2.16 -0.85
C SER A 3 3.92 -2.01 0.46
N ASP A 4 4.41 -2.64 1.52
CA ASP A 4 3.92 -2.51 2.89
C ASP A 4 4.83 -1.56 3.65
N VAL A 5 4.29 -0.41 4.07
CA VAL A 5 5.02 0.66 4.74
C VAL A 5 4.58 0.74 6.19
N ASP A 6 5.54 0.60 7.10
CA ASP A 6 5.32 0.83 8.52
C ASP A 6 5.06 2.32 8.81
N ALA A 7 3.82 2.63 9.19
CA ALA A 7 3.32 3.95 9.48
C ALA A 7 3.05 4.12 10.99
N ASN A 8 3.93 3.60 11.84
CA ASN A 8 3.81 3.78 13.29
C ASN A 8 3.95 5.26 13.71
N PRO A 9 2.88 5.93 14.18
CA PRO A 9 2.93 7.36 14.49
C PRO A 9 3.83 7.65 15.70
N ILE A 10 3.99 6.68 16.61
CA ILE A 10 4.81 6.83 17.82
C ILE A 10 6.28 6.82 17.46
N TRP A 11 6.71 5.86 16.64
CA TRP A 11 8.10 5.79 16.19
C TRP A 11 8.45 6.96 15.28
N TRP A 12 7.60 7.28 14.29
CA TRP A 12 7.81 8.42 13.41
C TRP A 12 7.77 9.76 14.14
N GLY A 13 6.94 9.90 15.19
CA GLY A 13 6.94 11.05 16.08
C GLY A 13 8.25 11.19 16.87
N LYS A 14 8.75 10.09 17.48
CA LYS A 14 10.07 10.09 18.14
C LYS A 14 11.20 10.41 17.17
N GLN A 15 11.13 9.92 15.94
CA GLN A 15 12.12 10.19 14.91
C GLN A 15 12.12 11.66 14.47
N ALA A 16 10.94 12.28 14.36
CA ALA A 16 10.81 13.70 14.07
C ALA A 16 11.39 14.59 15.20
N LEU A 17 11.20 14.19 16.46
CA LEU A 17 11.76 14.90 17.63
C LEU A 17 13.29 14.84 17.70
N LYS A 18 13.91 13.83 17.11
CA LYS A 18 15.37 13.70 17.04
C LYS A 18 16.00 14.55 15.92
N GLU A 19 15.22 15.43 15.28
CA GLU A 19 15.62 16.21 14.09
C GLU A 19 16.30 15.34 13.01
N SER A 20 15.84 14.10 12.88
CA SER A 20 16.43 13.17 11.94
C SER A 20 16.22 13.67 10.51
N GLN A 21 17.27 13.56 9.69
CA GLN A 21 17.19 13.81 8.25
C GLN A 21 16.17 12.88 7.55
N PHE A 22 15.74 11.78 8.20
CA PHE A 22 14.80 10.82 7.65
C PHE A 22 13.44 10.90 8.35
N THR A 23 12.45 11.44 7.65
CA THR A 23 11.07 11.63 8.11
C THR A 23 10.09 10.73 7.36
N LEU A 24 8.88 10.55 7.90
CA LEU A 24 7.83 9.78 7.25
C LEU A 24 7.52 10.32 5.84
N SER A 25 7.49 11.65 5.67
CA SER A 25 7.28 12.28 4.35
C SER A 25 8.33 11.81 3.35
N LYS A 26 9.63 11.90 3.69
CA LYS A 26 10.71 11.46 2.81
C LYS A 26 10.65 9.96 2.51
N CYS A 27 10.20 9.15 3.47
CA CYS A 27 9.98 7.72 3.27
C CYS A 27 8.86 7.48 2.25
N ILE A 28 7.71 8.11 2.41
CA ILE A 28 6.58 7.99 1.48
C ILE A 28 6.95 8.53 0.09
N ASP A 29 7.68 9.64 -0.01
CA ASP A 29 8.19 10.17 -1.28
C ASP A 29 9.07 9.14 -2.00
N ALA A 30 10.00 8.50 -1.28
CA ALA A 30 10.84 7.45 -1.83
C ALA A 30 10.03 6.23 -2.28
N VAL A 31 9.00 5.84 -1.52
CA VAL A 31 8.08 4.73 -1.87
C VAL A 31 7.26 5.07 -3.12
N MET A 32 6.77 6.31 -3.26
CA MET A 32 6.06 6.76 -4.45
C MET A 32 6.97 6.72 -5.68
N VAL A 33 8.20 7.24 -5.57
CA VAL A 33 9.18 7.18 -6.67
C VAL A 33 9.50 5.73 -7.04
N LEU A 34 9.67 4.84 -6.05
CA LEU A 34 9.87 3.41 -6.28
C LEU A 34 8.67 2.76 -6.98
N GLY A 35 7.45 3.03 -6.50
CA GLY A 35 6.21 2.55 -7.10
C GLY A 35 6.07 3.01 -8.56
N ASN A 36 6.33 4.29 -8.82
CA ASN A 36 6.29 4.87 -10.15
C ASN A 36 7.36 4.25 -11.06
N SER A 37 8.58 4.03 -10.56
CA SER A 37 9.63 3.34 -11.30
C SER A 37 9.22 1.92 -11.70
N HIS A 38 8.54 1.20 -10.81
CA HIS A 38 8.01 -0.13 -11.12
C HIS A 38 6.96 -0.07 -12.23
N LEU A 39 6.04 0.90 -12.19
CA LEU A 39 5.02 1.10 -13.22
C LEU A 39 5.64 1.51 -14.57
N PHE A 40 6.76 2.24 -14.56
CA PHE A 40 7.47 2.61 -15.79
C PHE A 40 8.17 1.43 -16.48
N MET A 41 8.59 0.40 -15.75
CA MET A 41 9.29 -0.75 -16.35
C MET A 41 8.42 -1.57 -17.30
N ASN A 42 7.13 -1.72 -17.03
CA ASN A 42 6.21 -2.45 -17.89
C ASN A 42 4.76 -1.97 -17.69
N ARG A 43 4.00 -1.81 -18.78
CA ARG A 43 2.59 -1.38 -18.76
C ARG A 43 1.65 -2.38 -18.08
N SER A 44 2.05 -3.65 -17.98
CA SER A 44 1.28 -4.67 -17.26
C SER A 44 1.59 -4.69 -15.75
N ASN A 45 2.55 -3.90 -15.27
CA ASN A 45 2.88 -3.86 -13.86
C ASN A 45 1.74 -3.21 -13.07
N LYS A 46 1.34 -3.88 -12.00
CA LYS A 46 0.36 -3.39 -11.03
C LYS A 46 1.06 -3.03 -9.73
N LEU A 47 0.60 -1.98 -9.07
CA LEU A 47 1.10 -1.53 -7.78
C LEU A 47 -0.03 -1.62 -6.73
N ALA A 48 0.31 -1.99 -5.51
CA ALA A 48 -0.53 -1.76 -4.33
C ALA A 48 0.37 -1.22 -3.22
N VAL A 49 -0.12 -0.26 -2.45
CA VAL A 49 0.61 0.32 -1.31
C VAL A 49 -0.27 0.21 -0.08
N ILE A 50 0.26 -0.38 0.97
CA ILE A 50 -0.43 -0.61 2.25
C ILE A 50 0.36 0.11 3.33
N ALA A 51 -0.32 0.87 4.17
CA ALA A 51 0.24 1.42 5.40
C ALA A 51 -0.13 0.53 6.58
N SER A 52 0.86 0.21 7.39
CA SER A 52 0.72 -0.52 8.63
C SER A 52 0.72 0.45 9.79
N HIS A 53 -0.46 0.74 10.33
CA HIS A 53 -0.63 1.62 11.48
C HIS A 53 -0.94 0.78 12.74
N ILE A 54 -0.84 1.41 13.92
CA ILE A 54 -1.04 0.75 15.22
C ILE A 54 -2.49 0.29 15.45
N GLN A 55 -3.46 0.95 14.80
CA GLN A 55 -4.90 0.67 14.94
C GLN A 55 -5.46 -0.16 13.80
N GLU A 56 -4.94 0.04 12.59
CA GLU A 56 -5.40 -0.67 11.40
C GLU A 56 -4.29 -0.72 10.34
N SER A 57 -4.38 -1.68 9.43
CA SER A 57 -3.63 -1.66 8.18
C SER A 57 -4.53 -1.10 7.07
N ARG A 58 -4.09 -0.12 6.31
CA ARG A 58 -4.92 0.54 5.28
C ARG A 58 -4.26 0.51 3.90
N PHE A 59 -5.05 0.26 2.86
CA PHE A 59 -4.59 0.46 1.48
C PHE A 59 -4.49 1.95 1.19
N LEU A 60 -3.27 2.43 0.99
CA LEU A 60 -2.99 3.78 0.48
C LEU A 60 -3.23 3.84 -1.03
N TYR A 61 -2.92 2.77 -1.75
CA TYR A 61 -3.22 2.61 -3.17
C TYR A 61 -3.64 1.15 -3.42
N PRO A 62 -4.76 0.88 -4.13
CA PRO A 62 -5.61 1.80 -4.92
C PRO A 62 -6.57 2.73 -4.17
N GLY A 63 -6.43 2.89 -2.84
CA GLY A 63 -7.30 3.76 -2.01
C GLY A 63 -8.61 3.06 -1.60
N LYS A 64 -9.21 3.49 -0.48
CA LYS A 64 -10.43 2.86 0.08
C LYS A 64 -11.71 3.52 -0.46
N ASN A 65 -11.62 4.78 -0.87
CA ASN A 65 -12.69 5.53 -1.49
C ASN A 65 -12.81 5.10 -2.96
N GLY A 66 -13.97 4.61 -3.36
CA GLY A 66 -14.30 4.04 -4.68
C GLY A 66 -14.05 4.92 -5.91
N ARG A 67 -13.25 5.99 -5.84
CA ARG A 67 -12.72 6.72 -7.00
C ARG A 67 -11.93 5.82 -7.96
N LEU A 68 -11.44 4.67 -7.50
CA LEU A 68 -10.78 3.65 -8.32
C LEU A 68 -11.52 2.29 -8.33
N GLY A 69 -12.72 2.22 -7.75
CA GLY A 69 -13.61 1.05 -7.86
C GLY A 69 -14.19 0.91 -9.27
N ASP A 70 -14.38 2.05 -9.95
CA ASP A 70 -14.79 2.10 -11.36
C ASP A 70 -13.64 1.77 -12.34
N PHE A 71 -12.39 1.81 -11.90
CA PHE A 71 -11.22 1.57 -12.77
C PHE A 71 -10.81 0.09 -12.85
N PHE A 72 -11.22 -0.73 -11.87
CA PHE A 72 -11.07 -2.19 -11.90
C PHE A 72 -12.44 -2.84 -12.20
N GLY A 73 -12.97 -2.48 -13.36
CA GLY A 73 -14.10 -3.04 -14.11
C GLY A 73 -14.97 -4.11 -13.47
N ASP A 74 -16.23 -3.75 -13.21
CA ASP A 74 -17.36 -4.63 -13.49
C ASP A 74 -17.38 -4.94 -15.02
N PRO A 75 -17.53 -6.20 -15.47
CA PRO A 75 -17.36 -6.57 -16.90
C PRO A 75 -18.41 -6.00 -17.86
N GLY A 76 -19.38 -5.21 -17.37
CA GLY A 76 -20.56 -4.80 -18.12
C GLY A 76 -20.68 -3.31 -18.43
N ASN A 77 -19.89 -2.43 -17.82
CA ASN A 77 -19.94 -0.99 -18.09
C ASN A 77 -18.54 -0.38 -18.05
N PRO A 78 -17.94 -0.04 -19.21
CA PRO A 78 -16.72 0.77 -19.20
C PRO A 78 -17.09 2.15 -18.62
N PRO A 79 -16.34 2.70 -17.65
CA PRO A 79 -16.50 4.10 -17.30
C PRO A 79 -16.14 4.91 -18.55
N GLU A 80 -17.07 5.73 -19.01
CA GLU A 80 -16.79 6.82 -19.94
C GLU A 80 -15.91 7.86 -19.24
N PHE A 81 -14.64 7.51 -19.03
CA PHE A 81 -13.62 8.52 -18.79
C PHE A 81 -13.06 8.87 -20.16
N ASN A 82 -13.57 9.95 -20.76
CA ASN A 82 -12.94 10.60 -21.90
C ASN A 82 -11.58 11.14 -21.44
N PRO A 83 -10.44 10.49 -21.75
CA PRO A 83 -9.17 11.14 -21.55
C PRO A 83 -9.07 12.11 -22.72
N SER A 84 -9.41 13.37 -22.50
CA SER A 84 -9.26 14.40 -23.51
C SER A 84 -7.82 14.41 -24.01
N GLY A 85 -7.60 13.79 -25.17
CA GLY A 85 -6.69 14.22 -26.24
C GLY A 85 -5.20 14.41 -25.96
N SER A 86 -4.66 14.09 -24.77
CA SER A 86 -3.25 14.33 -24.50
C SER A 86 -2.43 13.04 -24.52
N LYS A 87 -1.33 13.07 -25.27
CA LYS A 87 -0.33 11.97 -25.35
C LYS A 87 0.40 11.70 -24.01
N ASP A 88 -0.05 12.33 -22.92
CA ASP A 88 0.59 12.45 -21.60
C ASP A 88 -0.18 11.78 -20.45
N GLY A 89 -1.31 11.11 -20.73
CA GLY A 89 -2.22 10.54 -19.71
C GLY A 89 -1.63 9.50 -18.76
N LYS A 90 -0.37 9.04 -18.96
CA LYS A 90 0.33 8.18 -17.99
C LYS A 90 0.83 8.95 -16.78
N TYR A 91 1.36 10.17 -16.97
CA TYR A 91 1.84 10.98 -15.86
C TYR A 91 0.67 11.47 -15.00
N GLU A 92 -0.48 11.73 -15.62
CA GLU A 92 -1.72 12.07 -14.91
C GLU A 92 -2.14 10.94 -13.97
N LEU A 93 -2.17 9.68 -14.43
CA LEU A 93 -2.50 8.52 -13.59
C LEU A 93 -1.56 8.33 -12.40
N LEU A 94 -0.24 8.52 -12.61
CA LEU A 94 0.75 8.42 -11.53
C LEU A 94 0.62 9.57 -10.54
N THR A 95 0.32 10.77 -11.03
CA THR A 95 0.09 11.95 -10.19
C THR A 95 -1.16 11.75 -9.33
N SER A 96 -2.27 11.29 -9.91
CA SER A 96 -3.47 10.94 -9.16
C SER A 96 -3.22 9.83 -8.13
N ALA A 97 -2.41 8.81 -8.46
CA ALA A 97 -2.03 7.78 -7.50
C ALA A 97 -1.22 8.34 -6.32
N ASN A 98 -0.27 9.24 -6.59
CA ASN A 98 0.53 9.90 -5.55
C ASN A 98 -0.37 10.77 -4.64
N GLU A 99 -1.30 11.52 -5.21
CA GLU A 99 -2.26 12.34 -4.44
C GLU A 99 -3.11 11.48 -3.50
N VAL A 100 -3.63 10.35 -3.98
CA VAL A 100 -4.41 9.40 -3.16
C VAL A 100 -3.57 8.83 -2.02
N ILE A 101 -2.31 8.46 -2.29
CA ILE A 101 -1.40 7.95 -1.26
C ILE A 101 -1.17 9.01 -0.16
N VAL A 102 -0.93 10.27 -0.55
CA VAL A 102 -0.71 11.38 0.37
C VAL A 102 -1.97 11.72 1.16
N GLU A 103 -3.15 11.68 0.54
CA GLU A 103 -4.42 11.89 1.21
C GLU A 103 -4.71 10.78 2.24
N GLU A 104 -4.56 9.52 1.86
CA GLU A 104 -4.83 8.38 2.73
C GLU A 104 -3.84 8.29 3.90
N ILE A 105 -2.55 8.58 3.69
CA ILE A 105 -1.58 8.60 4.80
C ILE A 105 -1.86 9.78 5.75
N LYS A 106 -2.25 10.94 5.22
CA LYS A 106 -2.61 12.10 6.04
C LYS A 106 -3.88 11.81 6.86
N ASP A 107 -4.88 11.18 6.26
CA ASP A 107 -6.09 10.75 6.95
C ASP A 107 -5.78 9.72 8.05
N LEU A 108 -4.91 8.76 7.76
CA LEU A 108 -4.47 7.74 8.74
C LEU A 108 -3.76 8.37 9.94
N MET A 109 -2.91 9.37 9.71
CA MET A 109 -2.15 10.07 10.76
C MET A 109 -2.97 11.11 11.53
N THR A 110 -4.08 11.60 10.98
CA THR A 110 -4.95 12.59 11.66
C THR A 110 -6.08 11.94 12.46
N LYS A 111 -6.57 10.77 12.04
CA LYS A 111 -7.61 10.01 12.75
C LYS A 111 -7.08 9.18 13.91
N SER A 112 -5.76 9.14 14.10
CA SER A 112 -5.12 8.35 15.15
C SER A 112 -5.24 9.04 16.53
N ASP A 113 -6.42 9.00 17.12
CA ASP A 113 -6.59 9.18 18.56
C ASP A 113 -5.98 7.95 19.23
N ILE A 114 -4.72 8.03 19.69
CA ILE A 114 -4.02 6.91 20.35
C ILE A 114 -4.64 6.67 21.73
N LYS A 115 -5.81 6.04 21.75
CA LYS A 115 -6.55 5.62 22.95
C LYS A 115 -6.25 4.15 23.19
N GLY A 116 -5.07 3.84 23.70
CA GLY A 116 -4.70 2.46 24.02
C GLY A 116 -3.26 2.27 24.45
N GLN A 117 -3.00 1.16 25.14
CA GLN A 117 -1.65 0.72 25.54
C GLN A 117 -0.85 0.08 24.39
N HIS A 118 -1.47 -0.18 23.24
CA HIS A 118 -0.80 -0.81 22.11
C HIS A 118 -0.03 0.22 21.29
N THR A 119 1.30 0.07 21.31
CA THR A 119 2.26 0.95 20.60
C THR A 119 2.84 0.29 19.35
N GLU A 120 2.35 -0.91 19.02
CA GLU A 120 2.97 -1.83 18.07
C GLU A 120 2.27 -1.78 16.72
N THR A 121 3.05 -1.83 15.64
CA THR A 121 2.54 -1.85 14.27
C THR A 121 1.86 -3.19 13.95
N LEU A 122 0.68 -3.17 13.33
CA LEU A 122 -0.05 -4.38 12.92
C LEU A 122 0.46 -4.96 11.57
N LEU A 123 1.73 -5.38 11.55
CA LEU A 123 2.41 -5.83 10.32
C LEU A 123 1.91 -7.19 9.80
N ALA A 124 1.53 -8.12 10.70
CA ALA A 124 0.96 -9.39 10.25
C ALA A 124 -0.39 -9.17 9.52
N GLY A 125 -1.18 -8.18 9.97
CA GLY A 125 -2.47 -7.86 9.37
C GLY A 125 -2.36 -7.24 7.98
N SER A 126 -1.37 -6.38 7.75
CA SER A 126 -1.12 -5.76 6.44
C SER A 126 -0.61 -6.78 5.42
N LEU A 127 0.29 -7.68 5.84
CA LEU A 127 0.76 -8.78 5.00
C LEU A 127 -0.37 -9.73 4.63
N ALA A 128 -1.25 -10.09 5.57
CA ALA A 128 -2.43 -10.88 5.26
C ALA A 128 -3.33 -10.18 4.21
N LYS A 129 -3.54 -8.87 4.33
CA LYS A 129 -4.28 -8.08 3.32
C LYS A 129 -3.58 -8.10 1.96
N ALA A 130 -2.25 -8.01 1.93
CA ALA A 130 -1.47 -8.13 0.71
C ALA A 130 -1.67 -9.49 0.02
N LEU A 131 -1.56 -10.60 0.77
CA LEU A 131 -1.74 -11.95 0.24
C LEU A 131 -3.16 -12.17 -0.28
N CYS A 132 -4.18 -11.71 0.45
CA CYS A 132 -5.57 -11.76 0.00
C CYS A 132 -5.79 -10.94 -1.26
N TYR A 133 -5.17 -9.76 -1.36
CA TYR A 133 -5.23 -8.93 -2.55
C TYR A 133 -4.59 -9.61 -3.76
N ILE A 134 -3.41 -10.23 -3.60
CA ILE A 134 -2.75 -11.02 -4.65
C ILE A 134 -3.67 -12.17 -5.09
N HIS A 135 -4.23 -12.91 -4.13
CA HIS A 135 -5.10 -14.04 -4.44
C HIS A 135 -6.33 -13.62 -5.25
N ARG A 136 -6.97 -12.50 -4.88
CA ARG A 136 -8.07 -11.92 -5.65
C ARG A 136 -7.63 -11.54 -7.07
N MET A 137 -6.51 -10.83 -7.21
CA MET A 137 -5.99 -10.41 -8.51
C MET A 137 -5.63 -11.60 -9.41
N ASN A 138 -5.09 -12.68 -8.85
CA ASN A 138 -4.80 -13.90 -9.61
C ASN A 138 -6.07 -14.54 -10.19
N LYS A 139 -7.20 -14.46 -9.47
CA LYS A 139 -8.49 -15.02 -9.92
C LYS A 139 -9.13 -14.19 -11.04
N GLU A 140 -8.88 -12.89 -11.08
CA GLU A 140 -9.39 -11.99 -12.12
C GLU A 140 -8.63 -12.09 -13.45
N ILE A 141 -7.40 -12.61 -13.41
CA ILE A 141 -6.55 -12.75 -14.59
C ILE A 141 -6.99 -14.01 -15.36
N LYS A 142 -7.18 -13.87 -16.68
CA LYS A 142 -7.57 -14.99 -17.57
C LYS A 142 -6.51 -16.09 -17.54
N ASP A 143 -6.94 -17.35 -17.71
CA ASP A 143 -6.18 -18.61 -17.56
C ASP A 143 -4.82 -18.70 -18.29
N ASN A 144 -4.49 -17.76 -19.19
CA ASN A 144 -3.25 -17.73 -19.97
C ASN A 144 -2.22 -16.67 -19.51
N GLN A 145 -2.46 -15.97 -18.39
CA GLN A 145 -1.53 -14.98 -17.85
C GLN A 145 -1.13 -15.32 -16.41
N GLU A 146 0.18 -15.48 -16.18
CA GLU A 146 0.73 -15.67 -14.85
C GLU A 146 1.09 -14.30 -14.22
N MET A 147 0.57 -14.03 -13.01
CA MET A 147 0.88 -12.81 -12.28
C MET A 147 2.09 -12.99 -11.39
N LYS A 148 3.19 -12.31 -11.74
CA LYS A 148 4.39 -12.26 -10.89
C LYS A 148 4.20 -11.25 -9.76
N SER A 149 3.83 -11.76 -8.59
CA SER A 149 3.64 -10.96 -7.38
C SER A 149 4.93 -10.88 -6.56
N ARG A 150 5.21 -9.70 -5.99
CA ARG A 150 6.35 -9.44 -5.10
C ARG A 150 5.89 -8.50 -4.01
N ILE A 151 6.17 -8.84 -2.76
CA ILE A 151 5.87 -8.02 -1.57
C ILE A 151 7.19 -7.41 -1.08
N LEU A 152 7.20 -6.08 -0.92
CA LEU A 152 8.27 -5.32 -0.30
C LEU A 152 7.77 -4.84 1.06
N VAL A 153 8.52 -5.14 2.12
CA VAL A 153 8.20 -4.72 3.48
C VAL A 153 9.20 -3.66 3.94
N ILE A 154 8.71 -2.48 4.30
CA ILE A 154 9.51 -1.38 4.85
C ILE A 154 9.15 -1.23 6.32
N LYS A 155 10.01 -1.79 7.18
CA LYS A 155 9.84 -1.75 8.63
C LYS A 155 10.63 -0.60 9.22
N ALA A 156 10.01 0.14 10.16
CA ALA A 156 10.62 1.29 10.81
C ALA A 156 10.65 1.12 12.35
N ALA A 157 9.51 0.75 12.95
CA ALA A 157 9.38 0.54 14.38
C ALA A 157 9.90 -0.83 14.82
N GLU A 158 10.15 -1.00 16.12
CA GLU A 158 10.59 -2.27 16.70
C GLU A 158 9.54 -3.39 16.55
N ASP A 159 9.99 -4.64 16.66
CA ASP A 159 9.10 -5.80 16.58
C ASP A 159 8.34 -6.03 17.88
N SER A 160 7.15 -6.61 17.73
CA SER A 160 6.33 -7.11 18.83
C SER A 160 6.48 -8.61 18.97
N ALA A 161 6.84 -9.07 20.17
CA ALA A 161 6.81 -10.50 20.48
C ALA A 161 5.39 -11.08 20.44
N LEU A 162 4.36 -10.28 20.72
CA LEU A 162 2.96 -10.71 20.70
C LEU A 162 2.47 -11.06 19.29
N GLN A 163 3.08 -10.47 18.26
CA GLN A 163 2.71 -10.72 16.87
C GLN A 163 3.48 -11.87 16.22
N TYR A 164 4.44 -12.49 16.91
CA TYR A 164 5.30 -13.52 16.33
C TYR A 164 4.51 -14.67 15.70
N MET A 165 3.53 -15.24 16.42
CA MET A 165 2.71 -16.34 15.88
C MET A 165 1.94 -15.91 14.62
N ASN A 166 1.37 -14.71 14.61
CA ASN A 166 0.64 -14.20 13.47
C ASN A 166 1.58 -13.96 12.28
N PHE A 167 2.78 -13.44 12.53
CA PHE A 167 3.79 -13.22 11.50
C PHE A 167 4.24 -14.54 10.87
N MET A 168 4.50 -15.56 11.69
CA MET A 168 4.83 -16.91 11.21
C MET A 168 3.71 -17.51 10.35
N ASN A 169 2.45 -17.42 10.80
CA ASN A 169 1.31 -17.92 10.05
C ASN A 169 1.19 -17.27 8.66
N VAL A 170 1.44 -15.96 8.58
CA VAL A 170 1.38 -15.21 7.32
C VAL A 170 2.53 -15.57 6.38
N ILE A 171 3.74 -15.78 6.92
CA ILE A 171 4.88 -16.26 6.11
C ILE A 171 4.62 -17.66 5.56
N PHE A 172 4.10 -18.58 6.38
CA PHE A 172 3.75 -19.92 5.90
C PHE A 172 2.63 -19.90 4.86
N ALA A 173 1.64 -19.03 5.03
CA ALA A 173 0.61 -18.82 4.02
C ALA A 173 1.20 -18.29 2.72
N ALA A 174 2.17 -17.36 2.79
CA ALA A 174 2.87 -16.83 1.62
C ALA A 174 3.76 -17.87 0.92
N GLN A 175 4.37 -18.81 1.65
CA GLN A 175 5.15 -19.91 1.07
C GLN A 175 4.31 -20.92 0.31
N LYS A 176 3.05 -21.10 0.71
CA LYS A 176 2.11 -22.01 0.03
C LYS A 176 1.48 -21.38 -1.22
N GLN A 177 1.51 -20.04 -1.30
CA GLN A 177 0.92 -19.25 -2.38
C GLN A 177 1.80 -19.26 -3.62
#